data_AF-A0A258M045-F1
#
_entry.id   AF-A0A258M045-F1
#
_cell.length_a   1.000
_cell.length_b   1.000
_cell.length_c   1.000
_cell.angle_alpha   90.00
_cell.angle_beta   90.00
_cell.angle_gamma   90.00
#
_symmetry.space_group_name_H-M   'P 1'
#
loop_
_entity.id
_entity.type
_entity.pdbx_description
1 polymer ?
#
loop_
_entity_poly.entity_id
_entity_poly.type
_entity_poly.pdbx_seq_one_letter_code
_entity_poly.pdbx_strand_id
1 'polypeptide(L)'
;MTSFLIPALLLLILVLVLLLRPLFFPAKESETSRRQMNAAIYREELDKLEADRLAGTVDADSYEQAHAEMRQRLFQDTDEADDLAVLGSPKKTIVGICLFVVLLSAGFYFYLGDAARIAEKSAEQPMTQEAVEKMVTEFAAKMEKEPDNLKGWAMLARSYRILGQNAEAAKAYARAGSFVDADPQLLADYADVLAANANGNFADKPQQLINKA
;
A
#
# COMPACT_ATOMS: atom_id res chain seq x y z
N MET A 1 -2.03 12.75 18.98
CA MET A 1 -0.78 12.03 19.34
C MET A 1 -1.09 10.69 19.99
N THR A 2 -1.89 10.65 21.07
CA THR A 2 -2.29 9.38 21.74
C THR A 2 -3.15 8.47 20.87
N SER A 3 -3.99 9.03 20.01
CA SER A 3 -4.90 8.26 19.15
C SER A 3 -4.17 7.29 18.21
N PHE A 4 -2.97 7.63 17.73
CA PHE A 4 -2.15 6.78 16.85
C PHE A 4 -1.40 5.68 17.60
N LEU A 5 -0.98 5.96 18.85
CA LEU A 5 -0.17 5.05 19.64
C LEU A 5 -0.96 3.82 20.11
N ILE A 6 -2.25 4.00 20.40
CA ILE A 6 -3.13 2.92 20.85
C ILE A 6 -3.27 1.80 19.78
N PRO A 7 -3.67 2.07 18.53
CA PRO A 7 -3.77 1.04 17.51
C PRO A 7 -2.40 0.47 17.11
N ALA A 8 -1.33 1.29 17.10
CA ALA A 8 0.02 0.81 16.82
C ALA A 8 0.52 -0.19 17.88
N LEU A 9 0.25 0.08 19.17
CA LEU A 9 0.57 -0.83 20.27
C LEU A 9 -0.23 -2.13 20.17
N LEU A 10 -1.53 -2.05 19.90
CA LEU A 10 -2.38 -3.24 19.74
C LEU A 10 -1.92 -4.12 18.57
N LEU A 11 -1.52 -3.50 17.46
CA LEU A 11 -0.92 -4.18 16.31
C LEU A 11 0.36 -4.93 16.67
N LEU A 12 1.26 -4.23 17.37
CA LEU A 12 2.52 -4.80 17.81
C LEU A 12 2.29 -6.00 18.72
N ILE A 13 1.37 -5.88 19.68
CA ILE A 13 1.00 -6.98 20.59
C ILE A 13 0.43 -8.16 19.81
N LEU A 14 -0.46 -7.93 18.85
CA LEU A 14 -1.08 -8.99 18.06
C LEU A 14 -0.07 -9.75 17.19
N VAL A 15 0.84 -9.01 16.53
CA VAL A 15 1.95 -9.62 15.77
C VAL A 15 2.84 -10.44 16.69
N LEU A 16 3.17 -9.91 17.87
CA LEU A 16 4.00 -10.60 18.85
C LEU A 16 3.31 -11.88 19.35
N VAL A 17 2.00 -11.84 19.62
CA VAL A 17 1.22 -13.02 20.02
C VAL A 17 1.18 -14.06 18.90
N LEU A 18 0.99 -13.68 17.64
CA LEU A 18 1.00 -14.62 16.52
C LEU A 18 2.37 -15.26 16.30
N LEU A 19 3.45 -14.48 16.42
CA LEU A 19 4.83 -14.98 16.30
C LEU A 19 5.25 -15.87 17.48
N LEU A 20 4.80 -15.55 18.69
CA LEU A 20 5.16 -16.29 19.90
C LEU A 20 4.21 -17.45 20.19
N ARG A 21 3.00 -17.47 19.63
CA ARG A 21 2.05 -18.58 19.74
C ARG A 21 2.67 -19.95 19.41
N PRO A 22 3.40 -20.15 18.31
CA PRO A 22 4.04 -21.45 18.04
C PRO A 22 5.12 -21.82 19.07
N LEU A 23 5.67 -20.86 19.82
CA LEU A 23 6.69 -21.09 20.84
C LEU A 23 6.08 -21.51 22.19
N PHE A 24 4.90 -21.00 22.51
CA PHE A 24 4.17 -21.32 23.76
C PHE A 24 3.14 -22.44 23.60
N PHE A 25 2.68 -22.71 22.38
CA PHE A 25 1.67 -23.71 22.08
C PHE A 25 2.14 -24.60 20.93
N PRO A 26 3.08 -25.53 21.20
CA PRO A 26 3.48 -26.54 20.22
C PRO A 26 2.24 -27.31 19.74
N ALA A 27 2.17 -27.55 18.44
CA ALA A 27 1.07 -28.31 17.85
C ALA A 27 1.04 -29.70 18.48
N LYS A 28 -0.08 -30.06 19.13
CA LYS A 28 -0.39 -31.46 19.47
C LYS A 28 -0.81 -32.17 18.18
N GLU A 29 0.13 -32.44 17.28
CA GLU A 29 -0.12 -33.29 16.10
C GLU A 29 0.48 -34.68 16.33
N SER A 30 -0.40 -35.63 16.64
CA SER A 30 -0.30 -37.10 16.46
C SER A 30 1.05 -37.84 16.61
N GLU A 31 2.04 -37.30 17.31
CA GLU A 31 3.30 -38.00 17.65
C GLU A 31 3.03 -39.40 18.21
N THR A 32 1.96 -39.53 18.99
CA THR A 32 1.49 -40.79 19.56
C THR A 32 1.08 -41.83 18.49
N SER A 33 0.49 -41.43 17.36
CA SER A 33 -0.05 -42.40 16.38
C SER A 33 1.04 -43.08 15.53
N ARG A 34 2.11 -42.35 15.16
CA ARG A 34 3.20 -42.93 14.34
C ARG A 34 4.18 -43.72 15.19
N ARG A 35 4.58 -43.19 16.36
CA ARG A 35 5.42 -43.93 17.32
C ARG A 35 4.73 -45.21 17.81
N GLN A 36 3.42 -45.18 18.08
CA GLN A 36 2.67 -46.40 18.44
C GLN A 36 2.62 -47.43 17.31
N MET A 37 2.48 -47.01 16.05
CA MET A 37 2.41 -47.91 14.90
C MET A 37 3.76 -48.59 14.64
N ASN A 38 4.86 -47.84 14.67
CA ASN A 38 6.20 -48.41 14.51
C ASN A 38 6.55 -49.34 15.68
N ALA A 39 6.23 -48.97 16.92
CA ALA A 39 6.48 -49.80 18.10
C ALA A 39 5.65 -51.10 18.13
N ALA A 40 4.55 -51.18 17.37
CA ALA A 40 3.77 -52.42 17.22
C ALA A 40 4.45 -53.39 16.24
N ILE A 41 4.98 -52.87 15.13
CA ILE A 41 5.71 -53.66 14.13
C ILE A 41 6.99 -54.25 14.73
N TYR A 42 7.77 -53.43 15.45
CA TYR A 42 8.98 -53.92 16.12
C TYR A 42 8.71 -55.00 17.17
N ARG A 43 7.58 -54.91 17.89
CA ARG A 43 7.17 -55.98 18.82
C ARG A 43 6.88 -57.29 18.09
N GLU A 44 6.18 -57.23 16.96
CA GLU A 44 5.88 -58.40 16.16
C GLU A 44 7.14 -59.05 15.58
N GLU A 45 8.13 -58.26 15.17
CA GLU A 45 9.42 -58.77 14.68
C GLU A 45 10.24 -59.44 15.78
N LEU A 46 10.23 -58.88 16.99
CA LEU A 46 10.88 -59.48 18.16
C LEU A 46 10.26 -60.81 18.55
N ASP A 47 8.92 -60.89 18.56
CA ASP A 47 8.20 -62.12 18.88
C ASP A 47 8.50 -63.23 17.85
N LYS A 48 8.64 -62.87 16.57
CA LYS A 48 9.06 -63.81 15.51
C LYS A 48 10.51 -64.29 15.71
N LEU A 49 11.42 -63.36 16.00
CA LEU A 49 12.83 -63.69 16.24
C LEU A 49 13.00 -64.62 17.46
N GLU A 50 12.19 -64.42 18.50
CA GLU A 50 12.15 -65.31 19.67
C GLU A 50 11.57 -66.70 19.33
N ALA A 51 10.49 -66.75 18.54
CA ALA A 51 9.91 -68.01 18.07
C ALA A 51 10.91 -68.82 17.20
N ASP A 52 11.67 -68.15 16.34
CA ASP A 52 12.71 -68.77 15.52
C ASP A 52 13.88 -69.31 16.36
N ARG A 53 14.29 -68.58 17.39
CA ARG A 53 15.26 -69.08 18.37
C ARG A 53 14.76 -70.34 19.08
N LEU A 54 13.49 -70.35 19.52
CA LEU A 54 12.88 -71.50 20.18
C LEU A 54 12.70 -72.70 19.23
N ALA A 55 12.45 -72.46 17.95
CA ALA A 55 12.40 -73.47 16.91
C ALA A 55 13.79 -74.02 16.52
N GLY A 56 14.87 -73.40 17.00
CA GLY A 56 16.25 -73.77 16.69
C GLY A 56 16.68 -73.40 15.28
N THR A 57 15.94 -72.54 14.58
CA THR A 57 16.30 -72.02 13.25
C THR A 57 17.34 -70.91 13.33
N VAL A 58 17.45 -70.24 14.49
CA VAL A 58 18.42 -69.18 14.77
C VAL A 58 19.25 -69.56 16.00
N ASP A 59 20.57 -69.46 15.89
CA ASP A 59 21.49 -69.69 17.01
C ASP A 59 21.52 -68.51 18.00
N ALA A 60 22.05 -68.74 19.20
CA ALA A 60 22.03 -67.74 20.27
C ALA A 60 22.84 -66.48 19.95
N ASP A 61 23.94 -66.60 19.20
CA ASP A 61 24.79 -65.45 18.87
C ASP A 61 24.15 -64.60 17.77
N SER A 62 23.53 -65.23 16.77
CA SER A 62 22.75 -64.55 15.74
C SER A 62 21.51 -63.85 16.31
N TYR A 63 20.85 -64.45 17.31
CA TYR A 63 19.73 -63.83 18.02
C TYR A 63 20.16 -62.52 18.71
N GLU A 64 21.25 -62.54 19.47
CA GLU A 64 21.73 -61.35 20.19
C GLU A 64 22.16 -60.23 19.24
N GLN A 65 22.77 -60.58 18.10
CA GLN A 65 23.15 -59.59 17.08
C GLN A 65 21.92 -58.94 16.43
N ALA A 66 20.96 -59.73 15.97
CA ALA A 66 19.73 -59.22 15.37
C ALA A 66 18.91 -58.39 16.36
N HIS A 67 18.83 -58.85 17.62
CA HIS A 67 18.16 -58.14 18.70
C HIS A 67 18.82 -56.80 19.04
N ALA A 68 20.16 -56.73 18.99
CA ALA A 68 20.89 -55.48 19.19
C ALA A 68 20.69 -54.50 18.02
N GLU A 69 20.71 -54.98 16.77
CA GLU A 69 20.50 -54.15 15.58
C GLU A 69 19.09 -53.56 15.52
N MET A 70 18.06 -54.37 15.82
CA MET A 70 16.67 -53.88 15.87
C MET A 70 16.47 -52.80 16.94
N ARG A 71 17.11 -52.94 18.12
CA ARG A 71 17.07 -51.90 19.15
C ARG A 71 17.70 -50.60 18.65
N GLN A 72 18.83 -50.68 17.95
CA GLN A 72 19.48 -49.49 17.39
C GLN A 72 18.60 -48.82 16.32
N ARG A 73 17.97 -49.59 15.43
CA ARG A 73 17.04 -49.05 14.42
C ARG A 73 15.80 -48.42 15.04
N LEU A 74 15.25 -49.02 16.11
CA LEU A 74 14.12 -48.44 16.84
C LEU A 74 14.45 -47.04 17.37
N PHE A 75 15.66 -46.82 17.89
CA PHE A 75 16.11 -45.50 18.33
C PHE A 75 16.28 -44.51 17.17
N GLN A 76 16.83 -44.96 16.03
CA GLN A 76 17.02 -44.11 14.85
C GLN A 76 15.68 -43.70 14.20
N ASP A 77 14.74 -44.64 14.06
CA ASP A 77 13.42 -44.40 13.48
C ASP A 77 12.54 -43.50 14.36
N THR A 78 12.82 -43.42 15.67
CA THR A 78 12.13 -42.48 16.57
C THR A 78 12.62 -41.04 16.43
N ASP A 79 13.87 -40.82 16.03
CA ASP A 79 14.46 -39.48 15.90
C ASP A 79 14.16 -38.85 14.52
N GLU A 80 14.27 -39.60 13.41
CA GLU A 80 14.00 -39.05 12.05
C GLU A 80 12.53 -38.64 11.84
N ALA A 81 11.60 -39.28 12.54
CA ALA A 81 10.18 -38.99 12.43
C ALA A 81 9.76 -37.66 13.11
N ASP A 82 10.52 -37.19 14.10
CA ASP A 82 10.29 -35.90 14.77
C ASP A 82 10.76 -34.72 13.91
N ASP A 83 11.90 -34.86 13.23
CA ASP A 83 12.47 -33.80 12.39
C ASP A 83 11.60 -33.45 11.17
N LEU A 84 10.83 -34.42 10.66
CA LEU A 84 9.92 -34.23 9.52
C LEU A 84 8.53 -33.68 9.91
N ALA A 85 8.21 -33.61 11.21
CA ALA A 85 6.91 -33.14 11.71
C ALA A 85 6.81 -31.62 11.93
N VAL A 86 7.89 -30.87 11.67
CA VAL A 86 8.01 -29.45 12.06
C VAL A 86 7.26 -28.45 11.16
N LEU A 87 6.68 -28.86 10.02
CA LEU A 87 5.82 -27.98 9.23
C LEU A 87 4.36 -28.42 9.23
N GLY A 88 3.66 -28.07 10.32
CA GLY A 88 2.21 -28.03 10.34
C GLY A 88 1.66 -27.25 9.14
N SER A 89 0.55 -27.75 8.57
CA SER A 89 0.00 -27.28 7.29
C SER A 89 -0.09 -25.74 7.19
N PRO A 90 0.68 -25.08 6.30
CA PRO A 90 0.78 -23.61 6.24
C PRO A 90 -0.53 -22.94 5.80
N LYS A 91 -1.52 -23.72 5.35
CA LYS A 91 -2.80 -23.21 4.83
C LYS A 91 -3.59 -22.42 5.87
N LYS A 92 -3.61 -22.86 7.13
CA LYS A 92 -4.34 -22.15 8.21
C LYS A 92 -3.67 -20.82 8.56
N THR A 93 -2.34 -20.80 8.57
CA THR A 93 -1.55 -19.58 8.83
C THR A 93 -1.69 -18.57 7.69
N ILE A 94 -1.64 -19.02 6.43
CA ILE A 94 -1.85 -18.17 5.26
C ILE A 94 -3.25 -17.55 5.28
N VAL A 95 -4.30 -18.35 5.51
CA VAL A 95 -5.67 -17.84 5.60
C VAL A 95 -5.82 -16.83 6.74
N GLY A 96 -5.20 -17.10 7.90
CA GLY A 96 -5.17 -16.18 9.03
C GLY A 96 -4.51 -14.84 8.71
N ILE A 97 -3.36 -14.85 8.02
CA ILE A 97 -2.66 -13.64 7.60
C ILE A 97 -3.50 -12.85 6.59
N CYS A 98 -4.10 -13.51 5.59
CA CYS A 98 -4.95 -12.83 4.61
C CYS A 98 -6.16 -12.15 5.27
N LEU A 99 -6.87 -12.86 6.15
CA LEU A 99 -8.00 -12.28 6.90
C LEU A 99 -7.55 -11.12 7.78
N PHE A 100 -6.40 -11.25 8.42
CA PHE A 100 -5.84 -10.20 9.27
C PHE A 100 -5.53 -8.93 8.48
N VAL A 101 -4.86 -9.05 7.33
CA VAL A 101 -4.53 -7.91 6.47
C VAL A 101 -5.79 -7.20 5.98
N VAL A 102 -6.83 -7.94 5.59
CA VAL A 102 -8.11 -7.35 5.15
C VAL A 102 -8.81 -6.59 6.28
N LEU A 103 -8.93 -7.21 7.47
CA LEU A 103 -9.56 -6.58 8.63
C LEU A 103 -8.78 -5.34 9.10
N LEU A 104 -7.45 -5.42 9.06
CA LEU A 104 -6.59 -4.32 9.44
C LEU A 104 -6.68 -3.15 8.45
N SER A 105 -6.66 -3.45 7.15
CA SER A 105 -6.85 -2.44 6.10
C SER A 105 -8.21 -1.76 6.23
N ALA A 106 -9.28 -2.51 6.50
CA ALA A 106 -10.60 -1.94 6.75
C ALA A 106 -10.60 -1.05 8.00
N GLY A 107 -10.01 -1.52 9.11
CA GLY A 107 -9.88 -0.75 10.34
C GLY A 107 -9.14 0.57 10.14
N PHE A 108 -8.00 0.56 9.42
CA PHE A 108 -7.28 1.77 9.07
C PHE A 108 -8.07 2.69 8.14
N TYR A 109 -8.83 2.14 7.19
CA TYR A 109 -9.69 2.94 6.33
C TYR A 109 -10.76 3.67 7.15
N PHE A 110 -11.40 3.03 8.13
CA PHE A 110 -12.39 3.71 8.98
C PHE A 110 -11.75 4.66 10.00
N TYR A 111 -10.54 4.36 10.47
CA TYR A 111 -9.85 5.17 11.47
C TYR A 111 -9.16 6.41 10.87
N LEU A 112 -8.53 6.27 9.71
CA LEU A 112 -7.75 7.31 9.04
C LEU A 112 -8.50 7.93 7.85
N GLY A 113 -9.34 7.14 7.18
CA GLY A 113 -10.18 7.59 6.08
C GLY A 113 -11.38 8.35 6.60
N ASP A 114 -11.19 9.64 6.85
CA ASP A 114 -12.28 10.57 7.12
C ASP A 114 -12.92 10.98 5.79
N ALA A 115 -13.50 10.00 5.07
CA ALA A 115 -14.23 10.25 3.81
C ALA A 115 -15.39 11.25 4.04
N ALA A 116 -15.96 11.21 5.25
CA ALA A 116 -16.94 12.19 5.71
C ALA A 116 -16.33 13.60 5.81
N ARG A 117 -15.15 13.80 6.42
CA ARG A 117 -14.51 15.13 6.41
C ARG A 117 -13.97 15.57 5.07
N ILE A 118 -13.57 14.67 4.18
CA ILE A 118 -13.22 15.06 2.80
C ILE A 118 -14.48 15.54 2.08
N ALA A 119 -15.61 14.87 2.26
CA ALA A 119 -16.90 15.30 1.72
C ALA A 119 -17.38 16.61 2.37
N GLU A 120 -17.17 16.80 3.68
CA GLU A 120 -17.55 17.99 4.43
C GLU A 120 -16.65 19.19 4.11
N LYS A 121 -15.35 18.96 3.86
CA LYS A 121 -14.40 19.99 3.39
C LYS A 121 -14.62 20.34 1.91
N SER A 122 -15.16 19.41 1.12
CA SER A 122 -15.65 19.68 -0.24
C SER A 122 -17.03 20.34 -0.25
N ALA A 123 -17.70 20.41 0.91
CA ALA A 123 -18.93 21.15 1.16
C ALA A 123 -18.67 22.54 1.78
N GLU A 124 -17.43 23.06 1.70
CA GLU A 124 -17.24 24.51 1.74
C GLU A 124 -18.01 25.10 0.55
N GLN A 125 -18.85 26.10 0.84
CA GLN A 125 -19.84 26.68 -0.05
C GLN A 125 -19.33 26.76 -1.49
N PRO A 126 -20.09 26.32 -2.51
CA PRO A 126 -19.71 26.56 -3.89
C PRO A 126 -19.48 28.07 -4.02
N MET A 127 -18.23 28.48 -4.20
CA MET A 127 -17.89 29.89 -4.33
C MET A 127 -18.73 30.42 -5.48
N THR A 128 -19.63 31.36 -5.15
CA THR A 128 -20.48 31.96 -6.16
C THR A 128 -19.60 32.68 -7.16
N GLN A 129 -20.02 32.70 -8.43
CA GLN A 129 -19.28 33.40 -9.47
C GLN A 129 -19.02 34.87 -9.08
N GLU A 130 -19.98 35.51 -8.41
CA GLU A 130 -19.85 36.86 -7.85
C GLU A 130 -18.72 37.01 -6.82
N ALA A 131 -18.51 36.00 -5.96
CA ALA A 131 -17.42 36.02 -4.98
C ALA A 131 -16.05 35.96 -5.68
N VAL A 132 -15.93 35.15 -6.74
CA VAL A 132 -14.71 35.04 -7.54
C VAL A 132 -14.44 36.35 -8.30
N GLU A 133 -15.47 36.95 -8.91
CA GLU A 133 -15.35 38.24 -9.60
C GLU A 133 -14.91 39.37 -8.64
N LYS A 134 -15.46 39.38 -7.41
CA LYS A 134 -15.05 40.35 -6.38
C LYS A 134 -13.59 40.17 -5.98
N MET A 135 -13.13 38.94 -5.77
CA MET A 135 -11.72 38.66 -5.46
C MET A 135 -10.77 39.11 -6.58
N VAL A 136 -11.14 38.88 -7.84
CA VAL A 136 -10.34 39.32 -8.99
C VAL A 136 -10.33 40.85 -9.08
N THR A 137 -11.44 41.51 -8.77
CA THR A 137 -11.51 42.99 -8.74
C THR A 137 -10.63 43.58 -7.63
N GLU A 138 -10.64 43.00 -6.43
CA GLU A 138 -9.74 43.40 -5.34
C GLU A 138 -8.27 43.16 -5.69
N PHE A 139 -7.97 42.04 -6.35
CA PHE A 139 -6.62 41.75 -6.83
C PHE A 139 -6.17 42.77 -7.89
N ALA A 140 -7.04 43.14 -8.84
CA ALA A 140 -6.76 44.18 -9.82
C ALA A 140 -6.45 45.53 -9.15
N ALA A 141 -7.25 45.93 -8.17
CA ALA A 141 -7.02 47.16 -7.41
C ALA A 141 -5.70 47.16 -6.64
N LYS A 142 -5.22 45.98 -6.21
CA LYS A 142 -3.89 45.83 -5.63
C LYS A 142 -2.78 45.94 -6.69
N MET A 143 -2.96 45.33 -7.86
CA MET A 143 -1.98 45.43 -8.95
C MET A 143 -1.82 46.85 -9.46
N GLU A 144 -2.88 47.66 -9.47
CA GLU A 144 -2.78 49.09 -9.77
C GLU A 144 -1.88 49.87 -8.79
N LYS A 145 -1.72 49.38 -7.54
CA LYS A 145 -0.80 49.96 -6.55
C LYS A 145 0.63 49.45 -6.67
N GLU A 146 0.83 48.35 -7.40
CA GLU A 146 2.12 47.69 -7.62
C GLU A 146 2.39 47.54 -9.15
N PRO A 147 2.51 48.66 -9.90
CA PRO A 147 2.56 48.61 -11.36
C PRO A 147 3.78 47.85 -11.90
N ASP A 148 4.87 47.80 -11.14
CA ASP A 148 6.13 47.15 -11.54
C ASP A 148 6.06 45.60 -11.44
N ASN A 149 5.00 45.04 -10.86
CA ASN A 149 4.85 43.60 -10.69
C ASN A 149 4.33 42.92 -11.97
N LEU A 150 5.22 42.78 -12.96
CA LEU A 150 4.89 42.20 -14.28
C LEU A 150 4.29 40.78 -14.19
N LYS A 151 4.81 39.95 -13.27
CA LYS A 151 4.28 38.60 -13.01
C LYS A 151 2.85 38.66 -12.46
N GLY A 152 2.58 39.59 -11.54
CA GLY A 152 1.24 39.83 -10.99
C GLY A 152 0.23 40.21 -12.09
N TRP A 153 0.64 41.07 -13.03
CA TRP A 153 -0.18 41.42 -14.20
C TRP A 153 -0.48 40.23 -15.10
N ALA A 154 0.49 39.33 -15.34
CA ALA A 154 0.24 38.11 -16.11
C ALA A 154 -0.74 37.15 -15.41
N MET A 155 -0.64 37.03 -14.09
CA MET A 155 -1.58 36.22 -13.30
C MET A 155 -3.00 36.83 -13.33
N LEU A 156 -3.11 38.15 -13.21
CA LEU A 156 -4.40 38.85 -13.31
C LEU A 156 -5.03 38.64 -14.69
N ALA A 157 -4.24 38.70 -15.75
CA ALA A 157 -4.70 38.48 -17.11
C ALA A 157 -5.31 37.07 -17.31
N ARG A 158 -4.66 36.04 -16.77
CA ARG A 158 -5.18 34.66 -16.80
C ARG A 158 -6.47 34.51 -16.01
N SER A 159 -6.58 35.16 -14.85
CA SER A 159 -7.81 35.17 -14.05
C SER A 159 -8.98 35.80 -14.82
N TYR A 160 -8.74 36.94 -15.48
CA TYR A 160 -9.76 37.57 -16.34
C TYR A 160 -10.16 36.69 -17.52
N ARG A 161 -9.20 35.98 -18.14
CA ARG A 161 -9.48 35.03 -19.23
C ARG A 161 -10.39 33.88 -18.77
N ILE A 162 -10.14 33.32 -17.60
CA ILE A 162 -10.96 32.22 -17.03
C ILE A 162 -12.39 32.69 -16.77
N LEU A 163 -12.57 33.95 -16.34
CA LEU A 163 -13.88 34.57 -16.13
C LEU A 163 -14.57 35.03 -17.43
N GLY A 164 -13.95 34.81 -18.60
CA GLY A 164 -14.46 35.25 -19.90
C GLY A 164 -14.34 36.76 -20.14
N GLN A 165 -13.67 37.50 -19.25
CA GLN A 165 -13.44 38.94 -19.35
C GLN A 165 -12.24 39.25 -20.27
N ASN A 166 -12.36 38.86 -21.54
CA ASN A 166 -11.27 38.90 -22.50
C ASN A 166 -10.71 40.31 -22.76
N ALA A 167 -11.54 41.35 -22.66
CA ALA A 167 -11.11 42.75 -22.83
C ALA A 167 -10.14 43.20 -21.72
N GLU A 168 -10.44 42.84 -20.46
CA GLU A 168 -9.58 43.17 -19.32
C GLU A 168 -8.33 42.28 -19.28
N ALA A 169 -8.46 41.01 -19.68
CA ALA A 169 -7.33 40.10 -19.85
C ALA A 169 -6.30 40.67 -20.85
N ALA A 170 -6.74 41.20 -21.99
CA ALA A 170 -5.84 41.78 -22.99
C ALA A 170 -5.05 42.99 -22.46
N LYS A 171 -5.68 43.84 -21.64
CA LYS A 171 -5.01 44.99 -21.00
C LYS A 171 -4.00 44.53 -19.96
N ALA A 172 -4.34 43.54 -19.14
CA ALA A 172 -3.45 42.99 -18.12
C ALA A 172 -2.23 42.28 -18.75
N TYR A 173 -2.40 41.52 -19.84
CA TYR A 173 -1.29 40.94 -20.59
C TYR A 173 -0.38 42.03 -21.19
N ALA A 174 -0.95 43.12 -21.71
CA ALA A 174 -0.16 44.24 -22.23
C ALA A 174 0.70 44.91 -21.13
N ARG A 175 0.18 45.00 -19.91
CA ARG A 175 0.92 45.55 -18.75
C ARG A 175 2.00 44.60 -18.23
N ALA A 176 1.80 43.29 -18.34
CA ALA A 176 2.80 42.29 -17.99
C ALA A 176 4.03 42.34 -18.92
N GLY A 177 3.88 42.88 -20.14
CA GLY A 177 4.96 43.31 -21.02
C GLY A 177 6.06 42.26 -21.18
N SER A 178 7.28 42.58 -20.73
CA SER A 178 8.46 41.73 -20.89
C SER A 178 8.34 40.36 -20.22
N PHE A 179 7.49 40.21 -19.20
CA PHE A 179 7.26 38.91 -18.56
C PHE A 179 6.49 37.96 -19.48
N VAL A 180 5.55 38.48 -20.27
CA VAL A 180 4.83 37.70 -21.29
C VAL A 180 5.77 37.36 -22.44
N ASP A 181 6.58 38.33 -22.89
CA ASP A 181 7.54 38.12 -23.97
C ASP A 181 8.61 37.05 -23.68
N ALA A 182 8.85 36.75 -22.40
CA ALA A 182 9.82 35.76 -21.97
C ALA A 182 9.26 34.32 -21.95
N ASP A 183 7.95 34.13 -22.08
CA ASP A 183 7.28 32.83 -22.00
C ASP A 183 6.41 32.61 -23.25
N PRO A 184 6.81 31.68 -24.14
CA PRO A 184 6.02 31.29 -25.32
C PRO A 184 4.56 30.95 -25.03
N GLN A 185 4.28 30.32 -23.88
CA GLN A 185 2.93 29.97 -23.50
C GLN A 185 2.09 31.21 -23.19
N LEU A 186 2.68 32.21 -22.54
CA LEU A 186 1.99 33.47 -22.26
C LEU A 186 1.76 34.30 -23.53
N LEU A 187 2.67 34.23 -24.50
CA LEU A 187 2.49 34.84 -25.83
C LEU A 187 1.31 34.23 -26.58
N ALA A 188 1.18 32.90 -26.57
CA ALA A 188 0.05 32.19 -27.15
C ALA A 188 -1.27 32.52 -26.43
N ASP A 189 -1.28 32.45 -25.10
CA ASP A 189 -2.45 32.82 -24.29
C ASP A 189 -2.88 34.29 -24.54
N TYR A 190 -1.92 35.20 -24.74
CA TYR A 190 -2.23 36.59 -25.07
C TYR A 190 -2.81 36.74 -26.48
N ALA A 191 -2.25 36.02 -27.47
CA ALA A 191 -2.78 35.99 -28.83
C ALA A 191 -4.23 35.47 -28.87
N ASP A 192 -4.52 34.40 -28.14
CA ASP A 192 -5.86 33.82 -28.04
C ASP A 192 -6.88 34.82 -27.46
N VAL A 193 -6.49 35.56 -26.41
CA VAL A 193 -7.35 36.59 -25.83
C VAL A 193 -7.60 37.74 -26.81
N LEU A 194 -6.59 38.17 -27.56
CA LEU A 194 -6.76 39.20 -28.58
C LEU A 194 -7.66 38.72 -29.73
N ALA A 195 -7.50 37.48 -30.17
CA ALA A 195 -8.36 36.88 -31.19
C ALA A 195 -9.79 36.74 -30.69
N ALA A 196 -10.00 36.33 -29.44
CA ALA A 196 -11.32 36.25 -28.82
C ALA A 196 -12.04 37.61 -28.80
N ASN A 197 -11.32 38.70 -28.53
CA ASN A 197 -11.86 40.07 -28.60
C ASN A 197 -12.16 40.52 -30.05
N ALA A 198 -11.50 39.92 -31.03
CA ALA A 198 -11.66 40.21 -32.45
C ALA A 198 -12.56 39.20 -33.19
N ASN A 199 -13.50 38.53 -32.48
CA ASN A 199 -14.40 37.52 -33.02
C ASN A 199 -13.67 36.34 -33.71
N GLY A 200 -12.55 35.90 -33.14
CA GLY A 200 -11.73 34.80 -33.66
C GLY A 200 -10.79 35.20 -34.80
N ASN A 201 -10.64 36.50 -35.08
CA ASN A 201 -9.68 36.97 -36.08
C ASN A 201 -8.25 37.00 -35.50
N PHE A 202 -7.35 36.25 -36.10
CA PHE A 202 -5.94 36.21 -35.71
C PHE A 202 -5.05 37.21 -36.48
N ALA A 203 -5.62 38.01 -37.38
CA ALA A 203 -4.86 38.98 -38.18
C ALA A 203 -4.16 40.04 -37.32
N ASP A 204 -3.01 40.53 -37.81
CA ASP A 204 -2.16 41.54 -37.19
C ASP A 204 -1.45 41.08 -35.91
N LYS A 205 -1.89 41.57 -34.74
CA LYS A 205 -1.19 41.44 -33.46
C LYS A 205 -1.21 40.01 -32.89
N PRO A 206 -2.32 39.25 -32.91
CA PRO A 206 -2.33 37.85 -32.49
C PRO A 206 -1.34 37.00 -33.31
N GLN A 207 -1.34 37.15 -34.64
CA GLN A 207 -0.39 36.43 -35.51
C GLN A 207 1.07 36.77 -35.18
N GLN A 208 1.39 38.04 -34.91
CA GLN A 208 2.75 38.45 -34.52
C GLN A 208 3.18 37.81 -33.20
N LEU A 209 2.29 37.72 -32.22
CA LEU A 209 2.56 37.08 -30.94
C LEU A 209 2.77 35.57 -31.09
N ILE A 210 1.93 34.91 -31.90
CA ILE A 210 2.08 33.48 -32.22
C ILE A 210 3.42 33.20 -32.91
N ASN A 211 3.84 34.06 -33.85
CA ASN A 211 5.13 33.90 -34.53
C ASN A 211 6.34 34.15 -33.62
N LYS A 212 6.13 34.81 -32.47
CA LYS A 212 7.17 35.12 -31.48
C LYS A 212 7.25 34.05 -30.38
N ALA A 213 6.18 33.28 -30.17
CA ALA A 213 6.12 32.14 -29.26
C ALA A 213 6.94 30.97 -29.80
#